data_AF-A0A7V3EJH2-F1
#
_entry.id   AF-A0A7V3EJH2-F1
#
_cell.length_a   1.000
_cell.length_b   1.000
_cell.length_c   1.000
_cell.angle_alpha   90.00
_cell.angle_beta   90.00
_cell.angle_gamma   90.00
#
_symmetry.space_group_name_H-M   'P 1'
#
loop_
_entity.id
_entity.type
_entity.pdbx_description
1 polymer ?
#
loop_
_entity_poly.entity_id
_entity_poly.type
_entity_poly.pdbx_seq_one_letter_code
_entity_poly.pdbx_strand_id
1 'polypeptide(L)'
;ATFTDRAAALAYVREQGAPIVVKADGLAAGKGVTVAQDVETALAAVAECFDGRFGDAGSTVVIEEYLEGRMAVSERAEFEARLKTDPELRRQVETTSDSIKMVRQALVKVEPGKDFEEKVTSKIVSITQSNPNLRPAKPSPASKLSASDPDAKLILDPVAEQERQRLVILAVVAGTLFLAATAVIVWALLNAR
;
A
#
# COMPACT_ATOMS: atom_id res chain seq x y z
N ALA A 1 2.24 15.50 -9.22
CA ALA A 1 1.36 16.34 -10.07
C ALA A 1 0.45 15.44 -10.89
N THR A 2 -0.78 15.86 -11.19
CA THR A 2 -1.78 15.05 -11.92
C THR A 2 -2.20 15.75 -13.21
N PHE A 3 -2.33 14.99 -14.29
CA PHE A 3 -2.58 15.50 -15.64
C PHE A 3 -3.65 14.68 -16.35
N THR A 4 -4.56 15.37 -17.04
CA THR A 4 -5.57 14.78 -17.95
C THR A 4 -5.26 15.05 -19.42
N ASP A 5 -4.22 15.85 -19.69
CA ASP A 5 -3.76 16.20 -21.03
C ASP A 5 -2.33 15.67 -21.27
N ARG A 6 -2.15 15.02 -22.41
CA ARG A 6 -0.87 14.41 -22.80
C ARG A 6 0.22 15.47 -22.99
N ALA A 7 -0.11 16.60 -23.61
CA ALA A 7 0.90 17.62 -23.90
C ALA A 7 1.43 18.26 -22.61
N ALA A 8 0.54 18.57 -21.67
CA ALA A 8 0.89 19.08 -20.34
C ALA A 8 1.75 18.09 -19.55
N ALA A 9 1.39 16.80 -19.55
CA ALA A 9 2.17 15.76 -18.88
C ALA A 9 3.58 15.62 -19.48
N LEU A 10 3.71 15.61 -20.82
CA LEU A 10 5.02 15.53 -21.49
C LEU A 10 5.88 16.79 -21.25
N ALA A 11 5.26 17.98 -21.18
CA ALA A 11 5.98 19.21 -20.85
C ALA A 11 6.53 19.16 -19.42
N TYR A 12 5.71 18.70 -18.47
CA TYR A 12 6.11 18.55 -17.07
C TYR A 12 7.28 17.56 -16.91
N VAL A 13 7.26 16.41 -17.59
CA VAL A 13 8.39 15.46 -17.59
C VAL A 13 9.68 16.10 -18.10
N ARG A 14 9.60 16.90 -19.17
CA ARG A 14 10.79 17.60 -19.71
C ARG A 14 11.33 18.67 -18.77
N GLU A 15 10.44 19.31 -18.02
CA GLU A 15 10.81 20.34 -17.04
C GLU A 15 11.44 19.73 -15.79
N GLN A 16 10.84 18.67 -15.23
CA GLN A 16 11.33 18.02 -14.01
C GLN A 16 12.58 17.15 -14.25
N GLY A 17 12.69 16.54 -15.43
CA GLY A 17 13.75 15.58 -15.71
C GLY A 17 13.48 14.20 -15.09
N ALA A 18 14.54 13.43 -14.90
CA ALA A 18 14.52 12.07 -14.35
C ALA A 18 15.57 11.93 -13.23
N PRO A 19 15.42 11.01 -12.26
CA PRO A 19 14.41 9.93 -12.21
C PRO A 19 13.02 10.41 -11.74
N ILE A 20 11.97 9.83 -12.33
CA ILE A 20 10.59 10.19 -12.05
C ILE A 20 9.66 8.98 -12.14
N VAL A 21 8.53 9.03 -11.45
CA VAL A 21 7.53 7.94 -11.44
C VAL A 21 6.28 8.40 -12.17
N VAL A 22 5.86 7.63 -13.17
CA VAL A 22 4.64 7.86 -13.96
C VAL A 22 3.61 6.81 -13.58
N LYS A 23 2.41 7.25 -13.19
CA LYS A 23 1.30 6.38 -12.77
C LYS A 23 0.04 6.70 -13.56
N ALA A 24 -0.65 5.68 -14.05
CA ALA A 24 -2.03 5.79 -14.54
C ALA A 24 -2.99 5.86 -13.35
N ASP A 25 -3.95 6.79 -13.38
CA ASP A 25 -4.93 6.99 -12.31
C ASP A 25 -6.09 6.00 -12.46
N GLY A 26 -5.97 4.87 -11.77
CA GLY A 26 -7.00 3.83 -11.72
C GLY A 26 -6.44 2.42 -11.48
N LEU A 27 -7.36 1.45 -11.40
CA LEU A 27 -7.09 0.03 -11.17
C LEU A 27 -6.48 -0.66 -12.41
N ALA A 28 -5.39 -0.10 -12.97
CA ALA A 28 -4.66 -0.54 -14.17
C ALA A 28 -4.00 -1.93 -14.04
N ALA A 29 -4.69 -2.90 -13.43
CA ALA A 29 -4.28 -4.25 -13.08
C ALA A 29 -2.93 -4.34 -12.37
N GLY A 30 -2.55 -3.29 -11.62
CA GLY A 30 -1.23 -3.18 -10.98
C GLY A 30 -0.06 -3.00 -11.95
N LYS A 31 -0.32 -2.65 -13.22
CA LYS A 31 0.68 -2.43 -14.29
C LYS A 31 0.80 -0.98 -14.75
N GLY A 32 0.01 -0.08 -14.16
CA GLY A 32 -0.03 1.34 -14.52
C GLY A 32 1.06 2.19 -13.86
N VAL A 33 2.15 1.60 -13.35
CA VAL A 33 3.24 2.35 -12.69
C VAL A 33 4.55 2.07 -13.42
N THR A 34 5.23 3.13 -13.83
CA THR A 34 6.53 3.09 -14.47
C THR A 34 7.50 3.96 -13.70
N VAL A 35 8.62 3.37 -13.26
CA VAL A 35 9.74 4.11 -12.66
C VAL A 35 10.74 4.39 -13.77
N ALA A 36 10.82 5.64 -14.22
CA ALA A 36 11.66 6.06 -15.32
C ALA A 36 12.98 6.65 -14.79
N GLN A 37 14.10 6.03 -15.17
CA GLN A 37 15.44 6.47 -14.80
C GLN A 37 15.96 7.58 -15.73
N ASP A 38 15.35 7.71 -16.90
CA ASP A 38 15.67 8.70 -17.91
C ASP A 38 14.39 9.34 -18.48
N VAL A 39 14.57 10.51 -19.11
CA VAL A 39 13.45 11.30 -19.64
C VAL A 39 12.75 10.59 -20.79
N GLU A 40 13.45 9.83 -21.62
CA GLU A 40 12.87 9.14 -22.77
C GLU A 40 11.88 8.05 -22.33
N THR A 41 12.27 7.25 -21.34
CA THR A 41 11.44 6.26 -20.67
C THR A 41 10.22 6.92 -20.02
N ALA A 42 10.38 8.08 -19.40
CA ALA A 42 9.27 8.81 -18.79
C ALA A 42 8.26 9.31 -19.85
N LEU A 43 8.75 9.84 -20.97
CA LEU A 43 7.90 10.31 -22.07
C LEU A 43 7.14 9.14 -22.72
N ALA A 44 7.81 8.00 -22.92
CA ALA A 44 7.19 6.78 -23.42
C ALA A 44 6.09 6.28 -22.46
N ALA A 45 6.36 6.27 -21.15
CA ALA A 45 5.38 5.87 -20.15
C ALA A 45 4.13 6.76 -20.16
N VAL A 46 4.31 8.08 -20.26
CA VAL A 46 3.19 9.03 -20.40
C VAL A 46 2.40 8.75 -21.68
N ALA A 47 3.08 8.53 -22.81
CA ALA A 47 2.42 8.19 -24.07
C ALA A 47 1.59 6.90 -23.95
N GLU A 48 2.17 5.83 -23.39
CA GLU A 48 1.48 4.56 -23.17
C GLU A 48 0.23 4.71 -22.29
N CYS A 49 0.26 5.59 -21.29
CA CYS A 49 -0.91 5.87 -20.46
C CYS A 49 -2.06 6.45 -21.30
N PHE A 50 -1.78 7.47 -22.11
CA PHE A 50 -2.81 8.15 -22.92
C PHE A 50 -3.20 7.41 -24.20
N ASP A 51 -2.39 6.48 -24.71
CA ASP A 51 -2.68 5.67 -25.90
C ASP A 51 -3.72 4.55 -25.62
N GLY A 52 -4.35 4.55 -24.43
CA GLY A 52 -5.47 3.67 -24.10
C GLY A 52 -5.06 2.27 -23.63
N ARG A 53 -3.77 2.01 -23.41
CA ARG A 53 -3.25 0.72 -22.92
C ARG A 53 -3.91 0.26 -21.61
N PHE A 54 -4.36 1.21 -20.79
CA PHE A 54 -5.00 0.95 -19.50
C PHE A 54 -6.51 1.24 -19.49
N GLY A 55 -7.14 1.38 -20.67
CA GLY A 55 -8.55 1.77 -20.78
C GLY A 55 -8.83 3.10 -20.08
N ASP A 56 -9.94 3.21 -19.37
CA ASP A 56 -10.34 4.43 -18.66
C ASP A 56 -9.33 4.88 -17.59
N ALA A 57 -8.54 3.95 -17.04
CA ALA A 57 -7.48 4.26 -16.07
C ALA A 57 -6.31 5.03 -16.68
N GLY A 58 -6.18 5.04 -18.02
CA GLY A 58 -5.17 5.82 -18.75
C GLY A 58 -5.58 7.27 -19.04
N SER A 59 -6.81 7.66 -18.71
CA SER A 59 -7.34 9.01 -18.98
C SER A 59 -6.70 10.11 -18.12
N THR A 60 -6.14 9.72 -16.98
CA THR A 60 -5.49 10.61 -16.03
C THR A 60 -4.16 9.99 -15.62
N VAL A 61 -3.11 10.81 -15.53
CA VAL A 61 -1.74 10.41 -15.22
C VAL A 61 -1.22 11.21 -14.03
N VAL A 62 -0.69 10.51 -13.04
CA VAL A 62 -0.01 11.09 -11.88
C VAL A 62 1.49 10.92 -12.08
N ILE A 63 2.22 12.03 -12.02
CA ILE A 63 3.68 12.08 -12.12
C ILE A 63 4.24 12.50 -10.76
N GLU A 64 5.09 11.68 -10.18
CA GLU A 64 5.66 11.86 -8.85
C GLU A 64 7.18 11.84 -8.90
N GLU A 65 7.81 12.53 -7.94
CA GLU A 65 9.24 12.43 -7.70
C GLU A 65 9.64 10.99 -7.38
N TYR A 66 10.80 10.57 -7.88
CA TYR A 66 11.38 9.30 -7.49
C TYR A 66 11.86 9.37 -6.04
N LEU A 67 11.22 8.61 -5.16
CA LEU A 67 11.66 8.45 -3.78
C LEU A 67 12.45 7.15 -3.63
N GLU A 68 13.70 7.24 -3.19
CA GLU A 68 14.46 6.09 -2.75
C GLU A 68 13.92 5.60 -1.40
N GLY A 69 13.57 4.30 -1.33
CA GLY A 69 13.17 3.68 -0.06
C GLY A 69 14.34 3.63 0.93
N ARG A 70 14.05 3.69 2.24
CA ARG A 70 15.02 3.70 3.36
C ARG A 70 15.91 2.45 3.51
N MET A 71 16.03 1.59 2.51
CA MET A 71 17.11 0.61 2.51
C MET A 71 18.36 1.32 2.03
N ALA A 72 19.30 1.59 2.94
CA ALA A 72 20.57 2.17 2.55
C ALA A 72 21.20 1.27 1.48
N VAL A 73 21.79 1.87 0.44
CA VAL A 73 22.42 1.12 -0.66
C VAL A 73 23.48 0.13 -0.11
N SER A 74 24.10 0.45 1.03
CA SER A 74 24.98 -0.43 1.80
C SER A 74 24.29 -1.70 2.31
N GLU A 75 23.09 -1.58 2.87
CA GLU A 75 22.30 -2.71 3.39
C GLU A 75 21.87 -3.65 2.26
N ARG A 76 21.60 -3.11 1.07
CA ARG A 76 21.27 -3.91 -0.13
C ARG A 76 22.48 -4.70 -0.63
N ALA A 77 23.66 -4.07 -0.68
CA ALA A 77 24.90 -4.74 -1.09
C ALA A 77 25.31 -5.84 -0.09
N GLU A 78 25.18 -5.57 1.20
CA GLU A 78 25.44 -6.55 2.27
C GLU A 78 24.45 -7.73 2.22
N PHE A 79 23.17 -7.45 1.99
CA PHE A 79 22.15 -8.49 1.82
C PHE A 79 22.41 -9.36 0.58
N GLU A 80 22.79 -8.75 -0.54
CA GLU A 80 23.13 -9.47 -1.76
C GLU A 80 24.40 -10.32 -1.60
N ALA A 81 25.40 -9.81 -0.87
CA ALA A 81 26.58 -10.57 -0.50
C ALA A 81 26.20 -11.77 0.38
N ARG A 82 25.34 -11.57 1.40
CA ARG A 82 24.81 -12.64 2.25
C ARG A 82 24.03 -13.69 1.46
N LEU A 83 23.21 -13.28 0.51
CA LEU A 83 22.48 -14.18 -0.39
C LEU A 83 23.40 -15.09 -1.22
N LYS A 84 24.60 -14.62 -1.58
CA LYS A 84 25.60 -15.41 -2.30
C LYS A 84 26.30 -16.42 -1.40
N THR A 85 26.50 -16.09 -0.11
CA THR A 85 27.26 -16.91 0.83
C THR A 85 26.41 -17.86 1.68
N ASP A 86 25.14 -17.52 1.94
CA ASP A 86 24.24 -18.26 2.82
C ASP A 86 23.21 -19.06 2.00
N PRO A 87 23.40 -20.38 1.83
CA PRO A 87 22.50 -21.23 1.03
C PRO A 87 21.11 -21.37 1.67
N GLU A 88 20.98 -21.23 2.99
CA GLU A 88 19.69 -21.34 3.67
C GLU A 88 18.88 -20.06 3.48
N LEU A 89 19.52 -18.89 3.58
CA LEU A 89 18.91 -17.60 3.24
C LEU A 89 18.47 -17.57 1.78
N ARG A 90 19.30 -18.08 0.87
CA ARG A 90 18.97 -18.19 -0.55
C ARG A 90 17.75 -19.07 -0.78
N ARG A 91 17.71 -20.25 -0.15
CA ARG A 91 16.55 -21.15 -0.21
C ARG A 91 15.29 -20.48 0.31
N GLN A 92 15.38 -19.75 1.43
CA GLN A 92 14.24 -18.98 1.97
C GLN A 92 13.74 -17.95 0.96
N VAL A 93 14.61 -17.11 0.41
CA VAL A 93 14.23 -16.10 -0.59
C VAL A 93 13.64 -16.73 -1.85
N GLU A 94 14.22 -17.83 -2.34
CA GLU A 94 13.71 -18.58 -3.49
C GLU A 94 12.31 -19.15 -3.21
N THR A 95 12.09 -19.79 -2.05
CA THR A 95 10.77 -20.31 -1.66
C THR A 95 9.71 -19.22 -1.49
N THR A 96 10.07 -18.06 -0.93
CA THR A 96 9.16 -16.91 -0.84
C THR A 96 8.85 -16.35 -2.22
N SER A 97 9.86 -16.19 -3.08
CA SER A 97 9.68 -15.73 -4.47
C SER A 97 8.76 -16.66 -5.27
N ASP A 98 8.94 -17.98 -5.16
CA ASP A 98 8.11 -18.95 -5.86
C ASP A 98 6.67 -18.96 -5.34
N SER A 99 6.50 -18.74 -4.04
CA SER A 99 5.17 -18.54 -3.45
C SER A 99 4.47 -17.29 -3.98
N ILE A 100 5.20 -16.17 -4.12
CA ILE A 100 4.69 -14.93 -4.74
C ILE A 100 4.31 -15.18 -6.21
N LYS A 101 5.14 -15.90 -6.97
CA LYS A 101 4.83 -16.28 -8.37
C LYS A 101 3.56 -17.10 -8.46
N MET A 102 3.36 -18.08 -7.57
CA MET A 102 2.14 -18.89 -7.53
C MET A 102 0.89 -18.03 -7.29
N VAL A 103 0.92 -17.16 -6.27
CA VAL A 103 -0.21 -16.26 -5.99
C VAL A 103 -0.47 -15.35 -7.18
N ARG A 104 0.58 -14.75 -7.75
CA ARG A 104 0.47 -13.89 -8.94
C ARG A 104 -0.17 -14.62 -10.12
N GLN A 105 0.29 -15.82 -10.47
CA GLN A 105 -0.27 -16.62 -11.56
C GLN A 105 -1.73 -16.98 -11.31
N ALA A 106 -2.11 -17.26 -10.07
CA ALA A 106 -3.48 -17.56 -9.74
C ALA A 106 -4.39 -16.32 -9.87
N LEU A 107 -3.91 -15.14 -9.51
CA LEU A 107 -4.68 -13.90 -9.58
C LEU A 107 -4.82 -13.35 -11.01
N VAL A 108 -3.93 -13.71 -11.94
CA VAL A 108 -4.04 -13.32 -13.37
C VAL A 108 -5.38 -13.70 -14.00
N LYS A 109 -6.03 -14.78 -13.51
CA LYS A 109 -7.31 -15.27 -14.06
C LYS A 109 -8.54 -14.62 -13.42
N VAL A 110 -8.37 -13.69 -12.48
CA VAL A 110 -9.50 -13.02 -11.82
C VAL A 110 -9.89 -11.79 -12.64
N GLU A 111 -11.05 -11.86 -13.28
CA GLU A 111 -11.60 -10.75 -14.04
C GLU A 111 -12.08 -9.62 -13.11
N PRO A 112 -11.78 -8.35 -13.42
CA PRO A 112 -12.29 -7.20 -12.66
C PRO A 112 -13.81 -7.12 -12.74
N GLY A 113 -14.47 -6.90 -11.60
CA GLY A 113 -15.93 -6.80 -11.50
C GLY A 113 -16.36 -6.41 -10.08
N LYS A 114 -17.67 -6.31 -9.81
CA LYS A 114 -18.20 -5.90 -8.48
C LYS A 114 -17.75 -6.82 -7.34
N ASP A 115 -17.54 -8.10 -7.64
CA ASP A 115 -17.11 -9.11 -6.65
C ASP A 115 -15.60 -9.40 -6.72
N PHE A 116 -14.81 -8.49 -7.30
CA PHE A 116 -13.37 -8.69 -7.51
C PHE A 116 -12.61 -8.92 -6.19
N GLU A 117 -12.86 -8.08 -5.19
CA GLU A 117 -12.28 -8.17 -3.84
C GLU A 117 -12.53 -9.54 -3.19
N GLU A 118 -13.77 -10.03 -3.28
CA GLU A 118 -14.18 -11.32 -2.72
C GLU A 118 -13.53 -12.50 -3.47
N LYS A 119 -13.47 -12.43 -4.81
CA LYS A 119 -12.81 -13.43 -5.64
C LYS A 119 -11.30 -13.48 -5.40
N VAL A 120 -10.64 -12.34 -5.28
CA VAL A 120 -9.21 -12.24 -4.97
C VAL A 120 -8.95 -12.82 -3.59
N THR A 121 -9.71 -12.40 -2.57
CA THR A 121 -9.55 -12.83 -1.18
C THR A 121 -9.76 -14.34 -1.05
N SER A 122 -10.84 -14.87 -1.63
CA SER A 122 -11.14 -16.31 -1.63
C SER A 122 -10.01 -17.13 -2.27
N LYS A 123 -9.46 -16.66 -3.39
CA LYS A 123 -8.38 -17.34 -4.11
C LYS A 123 -7.06 -17.31 -3.36
N ILE A 124 -6.72 -16.19 -2.72
CA ILE A 124 -5.55 -16.08 -1.83
C ILE A 124 -5.68 -17.08 -0.67
N VAL A 125 -6.83 -17.08 0.02
CA VAL A 125 -7.08 -18.00 1.15
C VAL A 125 -6.95 -19.47 0.70
N SER A 126 -7.52 -19.83 -0.46
CA SER A 126 -7.42 -21.18 -1.02
C SER A 126 -5.96 -21.61 -1.30
N ILE A 127 -5.15 -20.72 -1.87
CA ILE A 127 -3.73 -20.99 -2.17
C ILE A 127 -2.92 -21.10 -0.87
N THR A 128 -3.17 -20.22 0.10
CA THR A 128 -2.50 -20.23 1.40
C THR A 128 -2.84 -21.48 2.22
N GLN A 129 -4.09 -21.96 2.16
CA GLN A 129 -4.51 -23.16 2.88
C GLN A 129 -3.97 -24.46 2.24
N SER A 130 -3.88 -24.50 0.91
CA SER A 130 -3.41 -25.65 0.13
C SER A 130 -1.88 -25.78 0.06
N ASN A 131 -1.13 -24.68 0.27
CA ASN A 131 0.33 -24.70 0.27
C ASN A 131 0.90 -24.56 1.70
N PRO A 132 1.50 -25.62 2.28
CA PRO A 132 2.06 -25.58 3.63
C PRO A 132 3.23 -24.58 3.78
N ASN A 133 3.92 -24.22 2.69
CA ASN A 133 5.01 -23.23 2.71
C ASN A 133 4.50 -21.77 2.76
N LEU A 134 3.22 -21.56 2.44
CA LEU A 134 2.55 -20.25 2.50
C LEU A 134 1.77 -20.05 3.79
N ARG A 135 1.63 -21.09 4.61
CA ARG A 135 0.99 -20.94 5.91
C ARG A 135 1.83 -19.98 6.74
N PRO A 136 1.23 -18.94 7.35
CA PRO A 136 1.97 -18.09 8.25
C PRO A 136 2.61 -18.99 9.30
N ALA A 137 3.93 -18.85 9.46
CA ALA A 137 4.62 -19.48 10.58
C ALA A 137 3.80 -19.14 11.83
N LYS A 138 3.45 -20.18 12.61
CA LYS A 138 2.72 -20.02 13.87
C LYS A 138 3.38 -18.86 14.61
N PRO A 139 2.64 -17.81 15.02
CA PRO A 139 3.27 -16.62 15.59
C PRO A 139 4.22 -17.08 16.68
N SER A 140 5.52 -16.88 16.42
CA SER A 140 6.52 -17.15 17.43
C SER A 140 6.13 -16.25 18.61
N PRO A 141 6.02 -16.78 19.85
CA PRO A 141 5.56 -16.01 20.98
C PRO A 141 6.42 -14.75 21.05
N ALA A 142 5.79 -13.60 20.71
CA ALA A 142 6.40 -12.30 20.45
C ALA A 142 7.93 -12.33 20.54
N SER A 143 8.62 -12.54 19.41
CA SER A 143 10.02 -12.15 19.34
C SER A 143 10.03 -10.68 19.74
N LYS A 144 10.50 -10.40 20.96
CA LYS A 144 10.49 -9.07 21.55
C LYS A 144 11.15 -8.16 20.52
N LEU A 145 10.37 -7.32 19.84
CA LEU A 145 10.92 -6.33 18.94
C LEU A 145 11.94 -5.55 19.76
N SER A 146 13.19 -5.62 19.34
CA SER A 146 14.27 -4.90 19.98
C SER A 146 14.00 -3.41 19.81
N ALA A 147 14.44 -2.57 20.74
CA ALA A 147 14.31 -1.10 20.62
C ALA A 147 15.00 -0.52 19.35
N SER A 148 15.80 -1.34 18.65
CA SER A 148 16.42 -1.04 17.37
C SER A 148 15.54 -1.32 16.15
N ASP A 149 14.40 -2.02 16.29
CA ASP A 149 13.53 -2.34 15.16
C ASP A 149 12.81 -1.07 14.64
N PRO A 150 12.88 -0.78 13.34
CA PRO A 150 12.24 0.40 12.75
C PRO A 150 10.71 0.34 12.85
N ASP A 151 10.12 -0.86 12.85
CA ASP A 151 8.68 -1.07 12.99
C ASP A 151 8.20 -0.78 14.43
N ALA A 152 9.06 -1.01 15.43
CA ALA A 152 8.78 -0.63 16.81
C ALA A 152 8.68 0.89 16.97
N LYS A 153 9.46 1.67 16.21
CA LYS A 153 9.39 3.14 16.20
C LYS A 153 8.10 3.67 15.57
N LEU A 154 7.55 2.97 14.58
CA LEU A 154 6.27 3.33 13.96
C LEU A 154 5.09 3.11 14.93
N ILE A 155 5.18 2.06 15.74
CA ILE A 155 4.19 1.75 16.79
C ILE A 155 4.32 2.73 17.97
N LEU A 156 5.54 3.19 18.25
CA LEU A 156 5.88 4.12 19.33
C LEU A 156 5.86 5.59 18.92
N ASP A 157 5.29 5.94 17.75
CA ASP A 157 5.22 7.34 17.31
C ASP A 157 4.39 8.17 18.31
N PRO A 158 5.00 9.15 19.00
CA PRO A 158 4.31 9.95 20.00
C PRO A 158 3.20 10.81 19.40
N VAL A 159 3.25 11.14 18.10
CA VAL A 159 2.22 11.91 17.41
C VAL A 159 0.95 11.07 17.24
N ALA A 160 1.10 9.81 16.85
CA ALA A 160 -0.02 8.88 16.67
C ALA A 160 -0.72 8.54 18.00
N GLU A 161 0.03 8.41 19.09
CA GLU A 161 -0.55 8.23 20.44
C GLU A 161 -1.31 9.47 20.91
N GLN A 162 -0.79 10.67 20.64
CA GLN A 162 -1.47 11.92 20.99
C GLN A 162 -2.79 12.08 20.24
N GLU A 163 -2.86 11.71 18.96
CA GLU A 163 -4.10 11.72 18.19
C GLU A 163 -5.12 10.70 18.70
N ARG A 164 -4.69 9.47 19.05
CA ARG A 164 -5.57 8.48 19.69
C ARG A 164 -6.17 9.01 20.98
N GLN A 165 -5.36 9.63 21.84
CA GLN A 165 -5.85 10.19 23.11
C GLN A 165 -6.86 11.31 22.88
N ARG A 166 -6.63 12.20 21.90
CA ARG A 166 -7.59 13.25 21.54
C ARG A 166 -8.93 12.67 21.06
N LEU A 167 -8.90 11.64 20.23
CA LEU A 167 -10.11 10.98 19.72
C LEU A 167 -10.91 10.28 20.84
N VAL A 168 -10.22 9.61 21.76
CA VAL A 168 -10.86 8.96 22.93
C VAL A 168 -11.52 10.00 23.83
N ILE A 169 -10.83 11.11 24.13
CA ILE A 169 -11.39 12.20 24.94
C ILE A 169 -12.63 12.80 24.25
N LEU A 170 -12.55 13.05 22.94
CA LEU A 170 -13.68 13.58 22.17
C LEU A 170 -14.90 12.63 22.21
N ALA A 171 -14.67 11.32 22.10
CA ALA A 171 -15.74 10.32 22.16
C ALA A 171 -16.41 10.28 23.55
N VAL A 172 -15.64 10.38 24.63
CA VAL A 172 -16.16 10.43 26.01
C VAL A 172 -16.97 11.71 26.24
N VAL A 173 -16.48 12.87 25.78
CA VAL A 173 -17.20 14.15 25.88
C VAL A 173 -18.51 14.09 25.08
N ALA A 174 -18.48 13.57 23.85
CA ALA A 174 -19.69 13.42 23.04
C ALA A 174 -20.72 12.49 23.71
N GLY A 175 -20.28 11.35 24.25
CA GLY A 175 -21.15 10.41 24.95
C GLY A 175 -21.78 10.99 26.22
N THR A 176 -21.02 11.74 27.01
CA THR A 176 -21.55 12.40 28.23
C THR A 176 -22.56 13.50 27.90
N LEU A 177 -22.31 14.31 26.86
CA LEU A 177 -23.26 15.32 26.38
C LEU A 177 -24.55 14.67 25.84
N PHE A 178 -24.45 13.56 25.12
CA PHE A 178 -25.61 12.83 24.63
C PHE A 178 -26.48 12.28 25.77
N LEU A 179 -25.85 11.70 26.81
CA LEU A 179 -26.58 11.22 28.00
C LEU A 179 -27.23 12.37 28.78
N ALA A 180 -26.55 13.51 28.92
CA ALA A 180 -27.14 14.69 29.56
C ALA A 180 -28.34 15.23 28.79
N ALA A 181 -28.24 15.35 27.46
CA ALA A 181 -29.32 15.82 26.60
C ALA A 181 -30.54 14.89 26.66
N THR A 182 -30.32 13.58 26.59
CA THR A 182 -31.39 12.58 26.71
C THR A 182 -32.06 12.61 28.09
N ALA A 183 -31.29 12.77 29.18
CA ALA A 183 -31.85 12.93 30.52
C ALA A 183 -32.72 14.20 30.65
N VAL A 184 -32.30 15.33 30.08
CA VAL A 184 -33.08 16.59 30.07
C VAL A 184 -34.39 16.41 29.31
N ILE A 185 -34.36 15.75 28.14
CA ILE A 185 -35.56 15.48 27.34
C ILE A 185 -36.54 14.59 28.12
N VAL A 186 -36.03 13.52 28.74
CA VAL A 186 -36.86 12.60 29.55
C VAL A 186 -37.47 13.34 30.74
N TRP A 187 -36.68 14.14 31.46
CA TRP A 187 -37.18 14.95 32.58
C TRP A 187 -38.27 15.92 32.12
N ALA A 188 -38.05 16.65 31.03
CA ALA A 188 -39.04 17.59 30.47
C ALA A 188 -40.35 16.88 30.08
N LEU A 189 -40.28 15.69 29.50
CA LEU A 189 -41.48 14.90 29.15
C LEU A 189 -42.24 14.39 30.39
N LEU A 190 -41.54 14.02 31.46
CA LEU A 190 -42.15 13.55 32.70
C LEU A 190 -42.80 14.70 33.49
N ASN A 191 -42.20 15.89 33.46
CA ASN A 191 -42.67 17.07 34.18
C ASN A 191 -43.67 17.94 33.38
N ALA A 192 -43.97 17.59 32.14
CA ALA A 192 -44.97 18.26 31.28
C ALA A 192 -46.40 17.70 31.43
N ARG A 193 -46.65 16.86 32.45
CA ARG A 193 -47.99 16.44 32.91
C ARG A 193 -48.34 17.16 34.21
#